data_AF-A0A8W8JTQ1-F1
#
_entry.id   AF-A0A8W8JTQ1-F1
#
_cell.length_a   1.000
_cell.length_b   1.000
_cell.length_c   1.000
_cell.angle_alpha   90.00
_cell.angle_beta   90.00
_cell.angle_gamma   90.00
#
_symmetry.space_group_name_H-M   'P 1'
#
loop_
_entity.id
_entity.type
_entity.pdbx_description
1 polymer ?
#
loop_
_entity_poly.entity_id
_entity_poly.type
_entity_poly.pdbx_seq_one_letter_code
_entity_poly.pdbx_strand_id
1 'polypeptide(L)' 'GRPPIHVKFEIPYFTVSGIQVRYLKIIEKSGYQALPWVRYITQNGDYQLRTQ' A
#
# COMPACT_ATOMS: atom_id res chain seq x y z
N GLY A 1 -18.87 3.81 -28.51
CA GLY A 1 -18.52 4.59 -27.30
C GLY A 1 -17.02 4.63 -27.17
N ARG A 2 -16.47 5.76 -26.71
CA ARG A 2 -15.02 5.92 -26.51
C ARG A 2 -14.56 4.97 -25.38
N PRO A 3 -13.47 4.22 -25.54
CA PRO A 3 -12.96 3.36 -24.47
C PRO A 3 -12.55 4.20 -23.26
N PRO A 4 -12.69 3.67 -22.03
CA PRO A 4 -12.24 4.35 -20.83
C PRO A 4 -10.73 4.65 -20.86
N ILE A 5 -10.33 5.76 -20.25
CA ILE A 5 -8.93 6.15 -20.07
C ILE A 5 -8.44 5.50 -18.78
N HIS A 6 -7.41 4.66 -18.88
CA HIS A 6 -6.78 4.03 -17.71
C HIS A 6 -5.65 4.91 -17.17
N VAL A 7 -5.58 5.09 -15.85
CA VAL A 7 -4.54 5.88 -15.19
C VAL A 7 -3.69 4.98 -14.31
N LYS A 8 -2.37 5.10 -14.44
CA LYS A 8 -1.40 4.44 -13.58
C LYS A 8 -0.76 5.44 -12.64
N PHE A 9 -0.69 5.12 -11.35
CA PHE A 9 -0.04 5.96 -10.34
C PHE A 9 0.48 5.13 -9.16
N GLU A 10 1.45 5.69 -8.46
CA GLU A 10 2.00 5.18 -7.22
C GLU A 10 2.22 6.34 -6.24
N ILE A 11 1.81 6.16 -4.98
CA ILE A 11 1.97 7.14 -3.91
C ILE A 11 2.74 6.46 -2.76
N PRO A 12 4.02 6.79 -2.57
CA PRO A 12 4.82 6.22 -1.50
C PRO A 12 4.43 6.84 -0.14
N TYR A 13 4.60 6.06 0.93
CA TYR A 13 4.35 6.45 2.32
C TYR A 13 2.92 6.93 2.62
N PHE A 14 1.94 6.56 1.79
CA PHE A 14 0.53 6.95 1.94
C PHE A 14 -0.41 5.75 1.95
N THR A 15 -1.48 5.83 2.76
CA THR A 15 -2.56 4.85 2.82
C THR A 15 -3.92 5.50 2.54
N VAL A 16 -4.66 4.96 1.56
CA VAL A 16 -6.04 5.39 1.28
C VAL A 16 -7.01 4.82 2.32
N SER A 17 -6.80 3.58 2.78
CA SER A 17 -7.68 2.93 3.76
C SER A 17 -7.51 3.45 5.19
N GLY A 18 -6.49 4.26 5.46
CA GLY A 18 -6.12 4.67 6.82
C GLY A 18 -5.53 3.55 7.68
N ILE A 19 -5.15 2.40 7.09
CA ILE A 19 -4.55 1.29 7.83
C ILE A 19 -3.25 1.74 8.51
N GLN A 20 -3.09 1.32 9.77
CA GLN A 20 -1.89 1.56 10.58
C GLN A 20 -1.48 0.27 11.27
N VAL A 21 -0.27 -0.21 10.97
CA VAL A 21 0.39 -1.29 11.71
C VAL A 21 0.87 -0.71 13.05
N ARG A 22 0.22 -1.10 14.15
CA ARG A 22 0.54 -0.61 15.50
C ARG A 22 1.66 -1.39 16.17
N TYR A 23 1.74 -2.70 15.93
CA TYR A 23 2.76 -3.56 16.53
C TYR A 23 3.12 -4.71 15.60
N LEU A 24 4.40 -5.10 15.65
CA LEU A 24 4.93 -6.33 15.07
C LEU A 24 5.65 -7.09 16.18
N LYS A 25 5.00 -8.11 16.75
CA LYS A 25 5.56 -8.92 17.84
C LYS A 25 6.36 -10.07 17.26
N ILE A 26 7.62 -10.17 17.68
CA ILE A 26 8.55 -11.22 17.25
C ILE A 26 8.84 -12.09 18.48
N ILE A 27 8.60 -13.39 18.37
CA ILE A 27 8.81 -14.37 19.46
C ILE A 27 9.86 -15.37 19.00
N GLU A 28 11.05 -15.31 19.60
CA GLU A 28 12.20 -16.12 19.21
C GLU A 28 12.94 -16.59 20.47
N LYS A 29 13.38 -17.85 20.50
CA LYS A 29 13.98 -18.50 21.68
C LYS A 29 15.47 -18.22 21.82
N SER A 30 16.15 -17.87 20.73
CA SER A 30 17.59 -17.64 20.67
C SER A 30 18.05 -16.25 21.13
N GLY A 31 17.12 -15.35 21.51
CA GLY A 31 17.45 -13.99 21.96
C GLY A 31 17.83 -13.03 20.83
N TYR A 32 17.57 -13.40 19.57
CA TYR A 32 17.83 -12.53 18.42
C TYR A 32 16.97 -11.26 18.47
N GLN A 33 17.63 -10.10 18.39
CA GLN A 33 16.96 -8.81 18.27
C GLN A 33 16.67 -8.51 16.79
N ALA A 34 15.39 -8.53 16.43
CA ALA A 34 14.92 -8.18 15.11
C ALA A 34 14.54 -6.69 15.02
N LEU A 35 14.80 -6.08 13.86
CA LEU A 35 14.43 -4.69 13.56
C LEU A 35 13.20 -4.68 12.64
N PRO A 36 12.00 -4.36 13.14
CA PRO A 36 10.80 -4.29 12.32
C PRO A 36 10.75 -2.99 11.51
N TRP A 37 10.46 -3.11 10.20
CA TRP A 37 10.30 -1.96 9.30
C TRP A 37 8.99 -2.08 8.53
N VAL A 38 8.35 -0.94 8.26
CA VAL A 38 7.10 -0.87 7.48
C VAL A 38 7.21 0.27 6.48
N ARG A 39 6.74 0.03 5.24
CA ARG A 39 6.39 1.11 4.31
C ARG A 39 4.97 0.90 3.80
N TYR A 40 4.28 2.00 3.57
CA TYR A 40 2.98 2.00 2.90
C TYR A 40 3.14 2.48 1.47
N ILE A 41 2.40 1.87 0.55
CA ILE A 41 2.33 2.31 -0.84
C ILE A 41 0.88 2.18 -1.27
N THR A 42 0.37 3.24 -1.90
CA THR A 42 -0.90 3.19 -2.63
C THR A 42 -0.59 3.12 -4.12
N GLN A 43 -1.21 2.17 -4.82
CA GLN A 43 -1.11 2.03 -6.28
C GLN A 43 -2.51 2.05 -6.89
N ASN A 44 -2.61 2.36 -8.17
CA ASN A 44 -3.86 2.27 -8.90
C ASN A 44 -4.33 0.80 -8.99
N GLY A 45 -5.61 0.56 -8.77
CA GLY A 45 -6.29 -0.67 -9.22
C GLY A 45 -6.75 -0.53 -10.66
N ASP A 46 -7.95 -1.04 -10.96
CA ASP A 46 -8.68 -0.69 -12.19
C ASP A 46 -9.25 0.73 -12.08
N TYR A 47 -8.37 1.72 -12.23
CA TYR A 47 -8.72 3.13 -12.19
C TYR A 47 -8.96 3.67 -13.59
N GLN A 48 -10.23 3.87 -13.94
CA GLN A 48 -10.68 4.26 -15.27
C GLN A 48 -11.55 5.53 -15.26
N LEU A 49 -11.34 6.38 -16.25
CA LEU A 49 -12.11 7.60 -16.50
C LEU A 49 -12.90 7.44 -17.80
N ARG A 50 -14.23 7.60 -17.75
CA ARG A 50 -15.07 7.64 -18.95
C ARG A 50 -15.30 9.08 -19.37
N THR A 51 -15.01 9.38 -20.62
CA THR A 51 -15.28 10.69 -21.22
C THR A 51 -16.49 10.56 -22.15
N GLN A 52 -17.31 11.62 -22.21
CA GLN A 52 -18.47 11.68 -23.09
C GLN A 52 -18.06 11.79 -24.56
#